data_AF-A0A107GFP7-F1
#
_entry.id   AF-A0A107GFP7-F1
#
_cell.length_a   1.000
_cell.length_b   1.000
_cell.length_c   1.000
_cell.angle_alpha   90.00
_cell.angle_beta   90.00
_cell.angle_gamma   90.00
#
_symmetry.space_group_name_H-M   'P 1'
#
loop_
_entity.id
_entity.type
_entity.pdbx_description
1 polymer ?
#
loop_
_entity_poly.entity_id
_entity_poly.type
_entity_poly.pdbx_seq_one_letter_code
_entity_poly.pdbx_strand_id
1 'polypeptide(L)' 'MTERLLSEADLVRVTGKKRYGKQAEWFKATFGIDVVTAANGAVIMTWSTFESLQAKKAGLAGDAPGTRERPALRSVHRAA' A
#
# COMPACT_ATOMS: atom_id res chain seq x y z
N MET A 1 -9.49 11.61 4.08
CA MET A 1 -9.31 10.16 4.26
C MET A 1 -10.50 9.62 5.03
N THR A 2 -11.15 8.57 4.55
CA THR A 2 -12.24 7.93 5.28
C THR A 2 -11.69 6.71 6.01
N GLU A 3 -11.77 6.70 7.35
CA GLU A 3 -11.33 5.57 8.19
C GLU A 3 -12.33 4.40 8.21
N ARG A 4 -13.37 4.49 7.39
CA ARG A 4 -14.39 3.45 7.25
C ARG A 4 -13.75 2.15 6.74
N LEU A 5 -14.12 1.05 7.38
CA LEU A 5 -13.81 -0.31 6.92
C LEU A 5 -14.40 -0.58 5.54
N LEU A 6 -13.64 -1.26 4.69
CA LEU A 6 -14.13 -1.81 3.43
C LEU A 6 -15.25 -2.80 3.73
N SER A 7 -16.44 -2.55 3.21
CA SER A 7 -17.52 -3.52 3.28
C SER A 7 -17.27 -4.68 2.31
N GLU A 8 -17.99 -5.79 2.49
CA GLU A 8 -17.92 -6.91 1.56
C GLU A 8 -18.25 -6.50 0.11
N ALA A 9 -19.25 -5.64 -0.07
CA ALA A 9 -19.62 -5.11 -1.38
C ALA A 9 -18.48 -4.28 -2.01
N ASP A 10 -17.78 -3.50 -1.19
CA ASP A 10 -16.62 -2.72 -1.64
C ASP A 10 -15.47 -3.65 -2.06
N LEU A 11 -15.18 -4.69 -1.27
CA LEU A 11 -14.16 -5.68 -1.59
C LEU A 11 -14.48 -6.42 -2.90
N VAL A 12 -15.75 -6.78 -3.14
CA VAL A 12 -16.16 -7.37 -4.42
C VAL A 12 -15.95 -6.38 -5.57
N ARG A 13 -16.27 -5.10 -5.38
CA ARG A 13 -16.08 -4.06 -6.41
C ARG A 13 -14.60 -3.84 -6.74
N VAL A 14 -13.73 -3.82 -5.74
CA VAL A 14 -12.29 -3.58 -5.91
C VAL A 14 -11.58 -4.79 -6.50
N THR A 15 -11.84 -5.98 -5.97
CA THR A 15 -11.11 -7.20 -6.36
C THR A 15 -11.75 -7.94 -7.54
N GLY A 16 -13.04 -7.70 -7.80
CA GLY A 16 -13.85 -8.49 -8.73
C GLY A 16 -14.11 -9.93 -8.26
N LYS A 17 -13.80 -10.27 -7.00
CA LYS A 17 -13.92 -11.63 -6.45
C LYS A 17 -14.96 -11.68 -5.33
N LYS A 18 -15.78 -12.73 -5.32
CA LYS A 18 -16.79 -12.97 -4.28
C LYS A 18 -16.28 -13.81 -3.10
N ARG A 19 -15.35 -14.74 -3.33
CA ARG A 19 -14.84 -15.64 -2.29
C ARG A 19 -13.73 -14.95 -1.50
N TYR A 20 -13.78 -14.99 -0.17
CA TYR A 20 -12.81 -14.31 0.69
C TYR A 20 -11.36 -14.75 0.45
N GLY A 21 -11.11 -16.06 0.32
CA GLY A 21 -9.77 -16.55 -0.01
C GLY A 21 -9.24 -16.01 -1.34
N LYS A 22 -10.12 -15.84 -2.34
CA LYS A 22 -9.75 -15.24 -3.64
C LYS A 22 -9.52 -13.73 -3.57
N GLN A 23 -10.17 -13.04 -2.64
CA GLN A 23 -9.89 -11.64 -2.36
C GLN A 23 -8.50 -11.50 -1.71
N ALA A 24 -8.18 -12.33 -0.72
CA ALA A 24 -6.86 -12.33 -0.08
C ALA A 24 -5.73 -12.69 -1.07
N GLU A 25 -5.91 -13.73 -1.88
CA GLU A 25 -4.99 -14.08 -2.97
C GLU A 25 -4.80 -12.91 -3.96
N TRP A 26 -5.85 -12.16 -4.27
CA TRP A 26 -5.78 -10.99 -5.14
C TRP A 26 -4.91 -9.88 -4.54
N PHE A 27 -5.01 -9.61 -3.23
CA PHE A 27 -4.15 -8.64 -2.56
C PHE A 27 -2.68 -9.06 -2.59
N LYS A 28 -2.41 -10.34 -2.38
CA LYS A 28 -1.05 -10.91 -2.50
C LYS A 28 -0.50 -10.77 -3.91
N ALA A 29 -1.30 -11.09 -4.93
CA ALA A 29 -0.88 -10.95 -6.33
C ALA A 29 -0.69 -9.48 -6.77
N THR A 30 -1.50 -8.56 -6.23
CA THR A 30 -1.53 -7.16 -6.66
C THR A 30 -0.51 -6.29 -5.94
N PHE A 31 -0.28 -6.54 -4.65
CA PHE A 31 0.57 -5.72 -3.79
C PHE A 31 1.71 -6.50 -3.12
N GLY A 32 1.74 -7.83 -3.24
CA GLY A 32 2.76 -8.66 -2.59
C GLY A 32 2.56 -8.81 -1.08
N ILE A 33 1.37 -8.51 -0.55
CA ILE A 33 1.09 -8.54 0.90
C ILE A 33 0.16 -9.69 1.27
N ASP A 34 0.40 -10.27 2.45
CA ASP A 34 -0.58 -11.11 3.12
C ASP A 34 -1.52 -10.21 3.93
N VAL A 35 -2.75 -10.06 3.44
CA VAL A 35 -3.75 -9.14 4.03
C VAL A 35 -4.35 -9.73 5.31
N VAL A 36 -4.64 -8.87 6.28
CA VAL A 36 -5.29 -9.26 7.54
C VAL A 36 -6.72 -9.73 7.28
N THR A 37 -7.08 -10.87 7.84
CA THR A 37 -8.42 -11.47 7.72
C THR A 37 -9.03 -11.74 9.09
N ALA A 38 -10.36 -11.67 9.16
CA ALA A 38 -11.12 -12.11 10.33
C ALA A 38 -11.08 -13.64 10.49
N ALA A 39 -11.64 -14.15 11.58
CA ALA A 39 -11.76 -15.59 11.83
C ALA A 39 -12.56 -16.34 10.74
N ASN A 40 -13.51 -15.67 10.08
CA ASN A 40 -14.28 -16.22 8.96
C ASN A 40 -13.56 -16.10 7.59
N GLY A 41 -12.35 -15.56 7.56
CA GLY A 41 -11.55 -15.33 6.35
C GLY A 41 -11.83 -14.04 5.59
N ALA A 42 -12.82 -13.23 6.00
CA ALA A 42 -13.11 -11.94 5.36
C ALA A 42 -11.95 -10.95 5.57
N VAL A 43 -11.62 -10.18 4.53
CA VAL A 43 -10.56 -9.17 4.60
C VAL A 43 -10.99 -8.02 5.52
N ILE A 44 -10.15 -7.67 6.49
CA ILE A 44 -10.38 -6.52 7.38
C ILE A 44 -9.36 -5.44 7.01
N MET A 45 -9.83 -4.36 6.38
CA MET A 45 -8.99 -3.21 6.04
C MET A 45 -9.85 -1.94 5.88
N THR A 46 -9.29 -0.78 6.20
CA THR A 46 -9.93 0.53 5.97
C THR A 46 -9.74 1.00 4.52
N TRP A 47 -10.65 1.86 4.05
CA TRP A 47 -10.49 2.55 2.77
C TRP A 47 -9.18 3.36 2.69
N SER A 48 -8.82 4.07 3.77
CA SER A 48 -7.57 4.83 3.84
C SER A 48 -6.31 3.95 3.65
N THR A 49 -6.32 2.74 4.22
CA THR A 49 -5.22 1.79 4.04
C THR A 49 -5.15 1.30 2.60
N PHE A 50 -6.29 0.98 1.99
CA PHE A 50 -6.34 0.58 0.59
C PHE A 50 -5.86 1.68 -0.36
N GLU A 51 -6.30 2.93 -0.15
CA GLU A 51 -5.83 4.07 -0.93
C GLU A 51 -4.30 4.25 -0.79
N SER A 52 -3.76 4.03 0.40
CA SER A 52 -2.31 4.09 0.64
C SER A 52 -1.56 2.99 -0.12
N LEU A 53 -2.10 1.76 -0.18
CA LEU A 53 -1.54 0.68 -1.00
C LEU A 53 -1.57 1.02 -2.49
N GLN A 54 -2.66 1.64 -2.96
CA GLN A 54 -2.81 2.08 -4.33
C GLN A 54 -1.83 3.20 -4.69
N ALA A 55 -1.67 4.19 -3.81
CA ALA A 55 -0.70 5.25 -3.97
C ALA A 55 0.73 4.68 -4.04
N LYS A 56 1.06 3.71 -3.18
CA LYS A 56 2.36 3.02 -3.20
C LYS A 56 2.59 2.27 -4.51
N LYS A 57 1.59 1.53 -4.98
CA LYS A 57 1.66 0.82 -6.26
C LYS A 57 1.83 1.77 -7.45
N ALA A 58 1.18 2.93 -7.42
CA ALA A 58 1.28 3.96 -8.44
C ALA A 58 2.58 4.79 -8.37
N GLY A 59 3.44 4.55 -7.37
CA GLY A 59 4.63 5.37 -7.12
C GLY A 59 4.31 6.79 -6.63
N LEU A 60 3.06 7.04 -6.21
CA LEU A 60 2.57 8.31 -5.69
C LEU A 60 2.68 8.39 -4.17
N ALA A 61 2.93 7.27 -3.49
CA ALA A 61 3.42 7.31 -2.12
C ALA A 61 4.82 7.91 -2.18
N GLY A 62 4.90 9.23 -2.02
CA GLY A 62 6.19 9.89 -1.88
C GLY A 62 6.96 9.17 -0.79
N ASP A 63 8.21 8.80 -1.08
CA ASP A 63 9.20 8.66 -0.02
C ASP A 63 8.99 9.87 0.89
N ALA A 64 8.74 9.64 2.18
CA ALA A 64 8.79 10.75 3.13
C ALA A 64 10.08 11.54 2.82
N PRO A 65 10.03 12.86 2.60
CA PRO A 65 11.20 13.64 2.25
C PRO A 65 12.16 13.59 3.45
N GLY A 66 13.07 12.62 3.45
CA GLY A 66 13.92 12.32 4.61
C GLY A 66 14.83 11.10 4.47
N THR A 67 14.50 10.09 3.65
CA THR A 67 15.32 8.86 3.58
C THR A 67 16.36 8.87 2.45
N ARG A 68 16.36 9.88 1.59
CA ARG A 68 17.46 10.08 0.63
C ARG A 68 18.59 10.79 1.36
N GLU A 69 19.51 10.01 1.92
CA GLU A 69 20.74 10.54 2.50
C GLU A 69 21.41 11.43 1.44
N ARG A 70 21.49 12.74 1.74
CA ARG A 70 22.08 13.70 0.81
C ARG A 70 23.54 13.28 0.58
N PRO A 71 24.00 13.10 -0.67
CA PRO A 71 25.38 12.73 -0.93
C PRO A 71 26.33 13.73 -0.24
N ALA A 72 27.35 13.23 0.45
CA ALA A 72 28.34 14.09 1.10
C ALA A 72 29.03 14.97 0.05
N LEU A 73 28.77 16.28 0.10
CA LEU A 73 29.41 17.25 -0.77
C LEU A 73 30.89 17.38 -0.36
N ARG A 74 31.82 17.13 -1.29
CA ARG A 74 33.25 17.40 -1.09
C ARG A 74 33.56 18.83 -1.52
N SER A 75 34.30 19.57 -0.70
CA SER A 75 34.75 20.91 -1.06
C SER A 75 35.79 20.82 -2.19
N VAL A 76 35.50 21.49 -3.30
CA VAL A 76 36.47 21.71 -4.38
C VAL A 76 37.30 22.96 -4.06
N HIS A 77 38.16 22.87 -3.05
CA HIS A 77 39.27 23.81 -2.97
C HIS A 77 40.32 23.42 -4.02
N ARG A 78 40.38 24.21 -5.08
CA ARG A 78 41.49 24.21 -6.04
C ARG A 78 42.74 24.70 -5.32
N ALA A 79 43.72 23.82 -5.12
CA ALA A 79 45.05 24.21 -4.69
C ALA A 79 45.84 24.74 -5.89
N ALA A 80 46.37 25.96 -5.72
CA ALA A 80 47.40 26.70 -6.48
C ALA A 80 47.37 26.60 -8.02
#